data_AF-A0A6A6SPC0-F1
#
_entry.id   AF-A0A6A6SPC0-F1
#
_cell.length_a   1.000
_cell.length_b   1.000
_cell.length_c   1.000
_cell.angle_alpha   90.00
_cell.angle_beta   90.00
_cell.angle_gamma   90.00
#
_symmetry.space_group_name_H-M   'P 1'
#
loop_
_entity.id
_entity.type
_entity.pdbx_description
1 polymer ?
#
loop_
_entity_poly.entity_id
_entity_poly.type
_entity_poly.pdbx_seq_one_letter_code
_entity_poly.pdbx_strand_id
1 'polypeptide(L)'
;MTVTDGSSSHQSPFSFLRNLSCLPRARQPPAQEPQPSSAPAKPTPSPAMKTRSKTKIAEVTLSSRLPNIWLFTDIGKDYDDMMALLMLGWAHKHGEIHLVGVITTYEPAGKRAQFARGLLDAMGIFDVPVARGTAATDKPKPAHEFEFGAKFISNQSEDSFENYDTFGKRILEEARAGDVKIRVMSIAPMRDLWTIIESNTKLFLDVVSEVHIQGAYFYYNEKRKEDVQQKETLTLTEEANKADEGAGPPTKKIRTDEKEAGDKGAEESAATRERLLNANMSPLSPTNPEGKEMDKDEWSLVPAKAANNMADIDAARKVYDFVYKKNVNCTVYTKEAAAMSLFTKTTFDIPLSKVQQRMHGVVEYLQDVHEKQNKAYYTATRKPETRFLDYMTREWFIQYRCIEVPKEIAEKDAEWEEMEDYVGVIAYDGVAALGCMHKIDSYADSKVRVPGLEDWRHQYQYDKIGKEEGEKLSSDLRKYLTQALCIK
;
A
#
# COMPACT_ATOMS: atom_id res chain seq x y z
N MET A 1 25.32 -42.40 -5.94
CA MET A 1 23.96 -41.85 -6.09
C MET A 1 23.44 -41.51 -4.71
N THR A 2 23.56 -40.24 -4.33
CA THR A 2 22.77 -39.60 -3.27
C THR A 2 23.09 -38.11 -3.39
N VAL A 3 22.18 -37.36 -4.02
CA VAL A 3 22.22 -35.90 -4.09
C VAL A 3 21.41 -35.40 -2.90
N THR A 4 22.04 -34.63 -2.02
CA THR A 4 21.37 -33.92 -0.92
C THR A 4 21.05 -32.52 -1.38
N ASP A 5 19.76 -32.19 -1.44
CA ASP A 5 19.24 -30.85 -1.71
C ASP A 5 19.53 -29.91 -0.54
N GLY A 6 20.32 -28.88 -0.81
CA GLY A 6 20.47 -27.71 0.05
C GLY A 6 19.44 -26.65 -0.34
N SER A 7 18.32 -26.58 0.38
CA SER A 7 17.39 -25.45 0.28
C SER A 7 17.67 -24.43 1.39
N SER A 8 18.30 -23.32 1.03
CA SER A 8 18.46 -22.15 1.90
C SER A 8 17.13 -21.39 1.96
N SER A 9 16.38 -21.58 3.03
CA SER A 9 15.20 -20.75 3.32
C SER A 9 15.65 -19.40 3.89
N HIS A 10 15.44 -18.32 3.13
CA HIS A 10 15.50 -16.97 3.68
C HIS A 10 14.37 -16.78 4.69
N GLN A 11 14.72 -16.78 5.97
CA GLN A 11 13.80 -16.41 7.05
C GLN A 11 13.65 -14.89 7.10
N SER A 12 12.41 -14.43 7.22
CA SER A 12 12.07 -13.01 7.41
C SER A 12 12.57 -12.51 8.78
N PRO A 13 13.20 -11.33 8.88
CA PRO A 13 13.76 -10.78 10.13
C PRO A 13 12.70 -10.47 11.22
N PHE A 14 11.40 -10.52 10.91
CA PHE A 14 10.33 -10.41 11.90
C PHE A 14 10.11 -11.66 12.78
N SER A 15 10.85 -12.76 12.56
CA SER A 15 10.86 -13.91 13.47
C SER A 15 11.52 -13.61 14.83
N PHE A 16 12.26 -12.49 14.95
CA PHE A 16 12.99 -12.11 16.15
C PHE A 16 12.08 -11.68 17.34
N LEU A 17 10.84 -11.24 17.06
CA LEU A 17 9.89 -10.87 18.12
C LEU A 17 9.30 -12.07 18.89
N ARG A 18 9.51 -13.31 18.43
CA ARG A 18 9.02 -14.53 19.12
C ARG A 18 9.81 -14.91 20.38
N ASN A 19 11.02 -14.37 20.59
CA ASN A 19 11.95 -14.86 21.63
C ASN A 19 12.11 -13.94 22.86
N LEU A 20 11.27 -12.92 23.04
CA LEU A 20 11.29 -12.08 24.26
C LEU A 20 10.52 -12.67 25.46
N SER A 21 10.05 -13.92 25.37
CA SER A 21 9.28 -14.60 26.44
C SER A 21 10.14 -15.38 27.45
N CYS A 22 11.47 -15.32 27.36
CA CYS A 22 12.39 -16.06 28.24
C CYS A 22 13.29 -15.16 29.10
N LEU A 23 12.71 -14.15 29.75
CA LEU A 23 13.38 -13.47 30.88
C LEU A 23 12.96 -14.11 32.22
N PRO A 24 13.91 -14.40 33.13
CA PRO A 24 13.58 -14.97 34.44
C PRO A 24 12.73 -14.00 35.26
N ARG A 25 11.52 -14.43 35.65
CA ARG A 25 10.63 -13.70 36.56
C ARG A 25 11.36 -13.41 37.87
N ALA A 26 11.46 -12.13 38.24
CA ALA A 26 11.82 -11.72 39.59
C ALA A 26 10.83 -12.33 40.60
N ARG A 27 11.36 -12.85 41.72
CA ARG A 27 10.55 -13.44 42.80
C ARG A 27 9.58 -12.39 43.34
N GLN A 28 8.28 -12.65 43.19
CA GLN A 28 7.24 -11.89 43.87
C GLN A 28 7.31 -12.13 45.40
N PRO A 29 7.10 -11.10 46.23
CA PRO A 29 6.90 -11.28 47.66
C PRO A 29 5.61 -12.05 47.95
N PRO A 30 5.50 -12.74 49.10
CA PRO A 30 4.35 -13.57 49.44
C PRO A 30 3.06 -12.75 49.51
N ALA A 31 1.99 -13.32 48.95
CA ALA A 31 0.67 -12.73 48.87
C ALA A 31 0.08 -12.44 50.27
N GLN A 32 -0.42 -11.21 50.46
CA GLN A 32 -1.30 -10.88 51.57
C GLN A 32 -2.68 -11.55 51.37
N GLU A 33 -3.25 -12.08 52.44
CA GLU A 33 -4.59 -12.65 52.44
C GLU A 33 -5.65 -11.60 52.02
N PRO A 34 -6.59 -11.97 51.14
CA PRO A 34 -7.59 -11.05 50.63
C PRO A 34 -8.63 -10.73 51.71
N GLN A 35 -8.81 -9.44 51.99
CA GLN A 35 -9.98 -8.97 52.71
C GLN A 35 -11.26 -9.14 51.86
N PRO A 36 -12.42 -9.43 52.48
CA PRO A 36 -13.68 -9.63 51.77
C PRO A 36 -14.15 -8.33 51.10
N SER A 37 -13.90 -8.22 49.80
CA SER A 37 -14.42 -7.17 48.92
C SER A 37 -15.93 -7.36 48.71
N SER A 38 -16.69 -6.30 48.94
CA SER A 38 -18.10 -6.18 48.56
C SER A 38 -18.33 -6.58 47.10
N ALA A 39 -19.37 -7.37 46.85
CA ALA A 39 -19.71 -7.90 45.54
C ALA A 39 -19.89 -6.77 44.50
N PRO A 40 -19.25 -6.86 43.31
CA PRO A 40 -19.48 -5.90 42.24
C PRO A 40 -20.89 -6.04 41.69
N ALA A 41 -21.56 -4.89 41.49
CA ALA A 41 -22.87 -4.83 40.85
C ALA A 41 -22.82 -5.49 39.47
N LYS A 42 -23.84 -6.32 39.16
CA LYS A 42 -23.98 -6.99 37.87
C LYS A 42 -23.96 -5.93 36.75
N PRO A 43 -23.14 -6.10 35.69
CA PRO A 43 -23.16 -5.19 34.56
C PRO A 43 -24.54 -5.21 33.92
N THR A 44 -25.11 -4.02 33.75
CA THR A 44 -26.39 -3.82 33.07
C THR A 44 -26.24 -4.31 31.63
N PRO A 45 -27.15 -5.16 31.11
CA PRO A 45 -27.06 -5.64 29.74
C PRO A 45 -27.05 -4.44 28.77
N SER A 46 -26.05 -4.40 27.89
CA SER A 46 -26.00 -3.43 26.80
C SER A 46 -27.31 -3.47 26.01
N PRO A 47 -27.87 -2.31 25.61
CA PRO A 47 -29.14 -2.25 24.91
C PRO A 47 -29.08 -3.14 23.67
N ALA A 48 -30.06 -4.02 23.53
CA ALA A 48 -30.21 -4.92 22.39
C ALA A 48 -29.98 -4.14 21.09
N MET A 49 -28.93 -4.52 20.33
CA MET A 49 -28.66 -3.96 19.01
C MET A 49 -29.91 -4.16 18.16
N LYS A 50 -30.69 -3.08 17.98
CA LYS A 50 -31.76 -3.05 16.99
C LYS A 50 -31.15 -3.48 15.66
N THR A 51 -31.83 -4.40 14.97
CA THR A 51 -31.48 -4.82 13.61
C THR A 51 -31.25 -3.58 12.76
N ARG A 52 -29.97 -3.30 12.41
CA ARG A 52 -29.58 -2.11 11.66
C ARG A 52 -30.29 -2.16 10.31
N SER A 53 -31.10 -1.15 10.01
CA SER A 53 -31.73 -0.99 8.70
C SER A 53 -30.60 -0.88 7.67
N LYS A 54 -30.60 -1.75 6.66
CA LYS A 54 -29.67 -1.63 5.53
C LYS A 54 -30.04 -0.35 4.77
N THR A 55 -29.30 0.73 5.00
CA THR A 55 -29.45 1.95 4.18
C THR A 55 -29.13 1.56 2.74
N LYS A 56 -30.11 1.70 1.84
CA LYS A 56 -29.89 1.45 0.42
C LYS A 56 -29.06 2.61 -0.14
N ILE A 57 -28.08 2.33 -0.99
CA ILE A 57 -27.36 3.39 -1.74
C ILE A 57 -28.36 4.27 -2.50
N ALA A 58 -29.46 3.67 -3.00
CA ALA A 58 -30.53 4.38 -3.68
C ALA A 58 -31.35 5.34 -2.79
N GLU A 59 -31.33 5.21 -1.46
CA GLU A 59 -31.98 6.18 -0.56
C GLU A 59 -31.11 7.42 -0.33
N VAL A 60 -29.81 7.34 -0.66
CA VAL A 60 -28.92 8.49 -0.80
C VAL A 60 -29.16 9.12 -2.18
N THR A 61 -30.38 9.56 -2.46
CA THR A 61 -30.80 9.99 -3.81
C THR A 61 -30.61 11.49 -4.05
N LEU A 62 -29.91 11.78 -5.16
CA LEU A 62 -30.18 12.79 -6.20
C LEU A 62 -29.85 14.28 -6.06
N SER A 63 -29.41 14.83 -4.92
CA SER A 63 -29.07 16.28 -4.88
C SER A 63 -27.58 16.63 -4.84
N SER A 64 -26.70 15.68 -4.52
CA SER A 64 -25.32 16.01 -4.21
C SER A 64 -24.36 15.53 -5.32
N ARG A 65 -23.56 16.47 -5.86
CA ARG A 65 -22.44 16.21 -6.78
C ARG A 65 -21.26 15.49 -6.08
N LEU A 66 -21.50 14.87 -4.93
CA LEU A 66 -20.44 14.34 -4.08
C LEU A 66 -19.94 13.00 -4.65
N PRO A 67 -18.63 12.72 -4.55
CA PRO A 67 -18.07 11.43 -4.94
C PRO A 67 -18.64 10.29 -4.08
N ASN A 68 -19.10 9.22 -4.73
CA ASN A 68 -19.44 7.97 -4.05
C ASN A 68 -18.21 7.05 -4.11
N ILE A 69 -17.56 6.81 -2.97
CA ILE A 69 -16.29 6.09 -2.88
C ILE A 69 -16.55 4.68 -2.36
N TRP A 70 -16.05 3.68 -3.06
CA TRP A 70 -16.03 2.29 -2.62
C TRP A 70 -14.59 1.84 -2.37
N LEU A 71 -14.26 1.51 -1.11
CA LEU A 71 -12.90 1.25 -0.66
C LEU A 71 -12.57 -0.25 -0.58
N PHE A 72 -11.39 -0.63 -1.07
CA PHE A 72 -10.73 -1.92 -0.88
C PHE A 72 -9.41 -1.69 -0.13
N THR A 73 -9.22 -2.33 1.02
CA THR A 73 -8.15 -2.04 1.98
C THR A 73 -7.64 -3.31 2.69
N ASP A 74 -6.35 -3.39 3.04
CA ASP A 74 -5.79 -4.43 3.92
C ASP A 74 -5.48 -3.89 5.32
N ILE A 75 -6.35 -3.00 5.82
CA ILE A 75 -6.24 -2.32 7.12
C ILE A 75 -5.81 -3.21 8.28
N GLY A 76 -4.98 -2.65 9.15
CA GLY A 76 -4.46 -3.29 10.36
C GLY A 76 -3.07 -3.87 10.20
N LYS A 77 -2.52 -3.91 8.97
CA LYS A 77 -1.14 -4.33 8.70
C LYS A 77 -0.12 -3.27 9.12
N ASP A 78 -0.43 -2.02 8.82
CA ASP A 78 0.27 -0.82 9.28
C ASP A 78 -0.74 0.31 9.50
N TYR A 79 -0.23 1.52 9.76
CA TYR A 79 -1.07 2.67 10.05
C TYR A 79 -1.64 3.37 8.79
N ASP A 80 -1.23 3.00 7.58
CA ASP A 80 -1.52 3.77 6.37
C ASP A 80 -2.97 3.65 5.90
N ASP A 81 -3.48 2.41 5.78
CA ASP A 81 -4.90 2.15 5.51
C ASP A 81 -5.81 2.83 6.55
N MET A 82 -5.37 2.85 7.82
CA MET A 82 -6.13 3.47 8.91
C MET A 82 -6.19 4.98 8.73
N MET A 83 -5.10 5.63 8.33
CA MET A 83 -5.09 7.04 7.96
C MET A 83 -6.05 7.32 6.80
N ALA A 84 -6.01 6.50 5.75
CA ALA A 84 -6.92 6.64 4.62
C ALA A 84 -8.40 6.52 5.04
N LEU A 85 -8.75 5.51 5.84
CA LEU A 85 -10.13 5.31 6.31
C LEU A 85 -10.57 6.39 7.31
N LEU A 86 -9.67 6.92 8.14
CA LEU A 86 -9.94 8.09 9.00
C LEU A 86 -10.29 9.32 8.16
N MET A 87 -9.52 9.60 7.11
CA MET A 87 -9.76 10.74 6.22
C MET A 87 -11.09 10.59 5.47
N LEU A 88 -11.32 9.43 4.86
CA LEU A 88 -12.57 9.13 4.13
C LEU A 88 -13.78 9.15 5.08
N GLY A 89 -13.66 8.58 6.27
CA GLY A 89 -14.73 8.57 7.25
C GLY A 89 -15.08 9.98 7.74
N TRP A 90 -14.08 10.83 8.00
CA TRP A 90 -14.32 12.22 8.36
C TRP A 90 -15.04 12.97 7.23
N ALA A 91 -14.57 12.84 5.99
CA ALA A 91 -15.18 13.45 4.81
C ALA A 91 -16.62 12.97 4.59
N HIS A 92 -16.88 11.67 4.78
CA HIS A 92 -18.24 11.09 4.73
C HIS A 92 -19.16 11.73 5.77
N LYS A 93 -18.71 11.78 7.03
CA LYS A 93 -19.51 12.32 8.14
C LYS A 93 -19.81 13.81 7.99
N HIS A 94 -19.00 14.55 7.23
CA HIS A 94 -19.20 15.98 6.95
C HIS A 94 -19.88 16.23 5.59
N GLY A 95 -20.29 15.20 4.86
CA GLY A 95 -20.97 15.35 3.57
C GLY A 95 -20.06 15.90 2.48
N GLU A 96 -18.77 15.59 2.49
CA GLU A 96 -17.83 15.88 1.39
C GLU A 96 -17.76 14.73 0.38
N ILE A 97 -18.04 13.51 0.82
CA ILE A 97 -18.15 12.30 0.00
C ILE A 97 -19.27 11.40 0.55
N HIS A 98 -19.60 10.34 -0.19
CA HIS A 98 -20.33 9.19 0.36
C HIS A 98 -19.44 7.95 0.30
N LEU A 99 -19.05 7.43 1.46
CA LEU A 99 -18.34 6.15 1.53
C LEU A 99 -19.38 5.01 1.44
N VAL A 100 -19.57 4.45 0.25
CA VAL A 100 -20.67 3.49 -0.01
C VAL A 100 -20.41 2.10 0.56
N GLY A 101 -19.16 1.80 0.90
CA GLY A 101 -18.79 0.54 1.52
C GLY A 101 -17.28 0.34 1.62
N VAL A 102 -16.89 -0.62 2.45
CA VAL A 102 -15.49 -1.04 2.63
C VAL A 102 -15.41 -2.56 2.45
N ILE A 103 -14.50 -3.02 1.60
CA ILE A 103 -14.07 -4.42 1.54
C ILE A 103 -12.68 -4.51 2.14
N THR A 104 -12.53 -5.34 3.16
CA THR A 104 -11.23 -5.63 3.75
C THR A 104 -10.66 -6.92 3.18
N THR A 105 -9.45 -6.86 2.62
CA THR A 105 -8.75 -8.00 2.03
C THR A 105 -7.51 -8.36 2.84
N TYR A 106 -6.79 -9.41 2.43
CA TYR A 106 -5.56 -9.92 3.02
C TYR A 106 -5.78 -10.67 4.35
N GLU A 107 -5.09 -11.79 4.52
CA GLU A 107 -5.28 -12.66 5.70
C GLU A 107 -4.78 -11.96 7.00
N PRO A 108 -5.52 -12.05 8.13
CA PRO A 108 -6.88 -12.58 8.31
C PRO A 108 -7.98 -11.56 7.97
N ALA A 109 -8.66 -11.76 6.83
CA ALA A 109 -9.60 -10.77 6.29
C ALA A 109 -10.79 -10.48 7.21
N GLY A 110 -11.23 -11.47 8.00
CA GLY A 110 -12.31 -11.32 8.98
C GLY A 110 -11.94 -10.35 10.11
N LYS A 111 -10.74 -10.48 10.68
CA LYS A 111 -10.24 -9.52 11.69
C LYS A 111 -10.04 -8.13 11.13
N ARG A 112 -9.59 -8.01 9.88
CA ARG A 112 -9.50 -6.70 9.21
C ARG A 112 -10.88 -6.07 9.05
N ALA A 113 -11.92 -6.85 8.75
CA ALA A 113 -13.30 -6.37 8.73
C ALA A 113 -13.76 -5.89 10.12
N GLN A 114 -13.43 -6.63 11.20
CA GLN A 114 -13.70 -6.19 12.58
C GLN A 114 -12.98 -4.88 12.91
N PHE A 115 -11.73 -4.74 12.46
CA PHE A 115 -10.91 -3.56 12.66
C PHE A 115 -11.51 -2.35 11.96
N ALA A 116 -11.82 -2.45 10.65
CA ALA A 116 -12.48 -1.39 9.88
C ALA A 116 -13.82 -0.99 10.49
N ARG A 117 -14.65 -1.97 10.85
CA ARG A 117 -15.96 -1.74 11.49
C ARG A 117 -15.81 -1.03 12.83
N GLY A 118 -14.84 -1.46 13.63
CA GLY A 118 -14.51 -0.88 14.93
C GLY A 118 -14.07 0.57 14.81
N LEU A 119 -13.18 0.87 13.85
CA LEU A 119 -12.73 2.23 13.56
C LEU A 119 -13.90 3.14 13.15
N LEU A 120 -14.72 2.70 12.19
CA LEU A 120 -15.89 3.46 11.75
C LEU A 120 -16.90 3.68 12.89
N ASP A 121 -17.12 2.69 13.75
CA ASP A 121 -17.98 2.82 14.93
C ASP A 121 -17.39 3.83 15.95
N ALA A 122 -16.07 3.82 16.17
CA ALA A 122 -15.37 4.82 16.99
C ALA A 122 -15.54 6.24 16.42
N MET A 123 -15.59 6.40 15.09
CA MET A 123 -15.86 7.68 14.45
C MET A 123 -17.35 8.09 14.48
N GLY A 124 -18.24 7.19 14.90
CA GLY A 124 -19.69 7.40 14.87
C GLY A 124 -20.34 7.21 13.50
N ILE A 125 -19.70 6.45 12.62
CA ILE A 125 -20.12 6.21 11.25
C ILE A 125 -20.71 4.80 11.18
N PHE A 126 -22.00 4.67 11.46
CA PHE A 126 -22.66 3.37 11.60
C PHE A 126 -23.33 2.87 10.32
N ASP A 127 -23.47 3.75 9.33
CA ASP A 127 -24.20 3.58 8.08
C ASP A 127 -23.36 2.99 6.94
N VAL A 128 -22.03 3.16 6.99
CA VAL A 128 -21.11 2.60 5.98
C VAL A 128 -20.95 1.09 6.18
N PRO A 129 -21.37 0.21 5.25
CA PRO A 129 -21.22 -1.23 5.41
C PRO A 129 -19.78 -1.71 5.20
N VAL A 130 -19.40 -2.79 5.91
CA VAL A 130 -18.10 -3.45 5.80
C VAL A 130 -18.29 -4.92 5.41
N ALA A 131 -17.51 -5.39 4.45
CA ALA A 131 -17.52 -6.77 3.97
C ALA A 131 -16.14 -7.42 4.05
N ARG A 132 -16.14 -8.75 4.19
CA ARG A 132 -14.94 -9.58 4.28
C ARG A 132 -14.52 -10.05 2.88
N GLY A 133 -13.30 -9.69 2.49
CA GLY A 133 -12.60 -10.14 1.29
C GLY A 133 -11.93 -11.51 1.43
N THR A 134 -11.01 -11.80 0.53
CA THR A 134 -10.19 -13.02 0.56
C THR A 134 -8.84 -12.79 1.27
N ALA A 135 -8.03 -13.85 1.37
CA ALA A 135 -6.63 -13.76 1.81
C ALA A 135 -5.72 -12.93 0.87
N ALA A 136 -6.24 -12.51 -0.30
CA ALA A 136 -5.57 -11.68 -1.31
C ALA A 136 -4.27 -12.23 -1.94
N THR A 137 -3.77 -13.37 -1.47
CA THR A 137 -2.59 -14.05 -2.00
C THR A 137 -2.67 -15.55 -1.72
N ASP A 138 -1.99 -16.36 -2.53
CA ASP A 138 -1.94 -17.81 -2.34
C ASP A 138 -0.96 -18.23 -1.23
N LYS A 139 -0.14 -17.28 -0.76
CA LYS A 139 0.85 -17.48 0.30
C LYS A 139 0.61 -16.49 1.43
N PRO A 140 -0.53 -16.60 2.15
CA PRO A 140 -0.85 -15.68 3.22
C PRO A 140 0.24 -15.76 4.30
N LYS A 141 0.62 -14.59 4.82
CA LYS A 141 1.49 -14.49 5.98
C LYS A 141 0.63 -14.38 7.23
N PRO A 142 1.02 -15.02 8.34
CA PRO A 142 0.34 -14.79 9.61
C PRO A 142 0.48 -13.31 9.99
N ALA A 143 -0.57 -12.76 10.57
CA ALA A 143 -0.53 -11.41 11.10
C ALA A 143 0.53 -11.27 12.18
N HIS A 144 1.17 -10.10 12.24
CA HIS A 144 2.05 -9.74 13.33
C HIS A 144 1.25 -9.46 14.61
N GLU A 145 1.89 -9.65 15.76
CA GLU A 145 1.26 -9.49 17.08
C GLU A 145 0.69 -8.07 17.31
N PHE A 146 1.31 -7.06 16.69
CA PHE A 146 0.88 -5.66 16.82
C PHE A 146 -0.32 -5.29 15.94
N GLU A 147 -0.67 -6.08 14.92
CA GLU A 147 -1.69 -5.69 13.92
C GLU A 147 -3.06 -5.46 14.55
N PHE A 148 -3.47 -6.32 15.49
CA PHE A 148 -4.82 -6.33 16.04
C PHE A 148 -4.89 -6.04 17.55
N GLY A 149 -3.94 -5.25 18.08
CA GLY A 149 -3.91 -4.83 19.48
C GLY A 149 -4.84 -3.65 19.84
N ALA A 150 -5.69 -3.22 18.91
CA ALA A 150 -6.54 -2.03 19.06
C ALA A 150 -7.72 -2.25 20.03
N LYS A 151 -7.95 -1.27 20.91
CA LYS A 151 -9.08 -1.27 21.87
C LYS A 151 -10.45 -1.03 21.22
N PHE A 152 -10.47 -0.59 19.97
CA PHE A 152 -11.68 -0.23 19.23
C PHE A 152 -12.15 -1.33 18.26
N ILE A 153 -11.50 -2.50 18.20
CA ILE A 153 -11.91 -3.59 17.31
C ILE A 153 -13.37 -3.98 17.60
N SER A 154 -14.16 -4.19 16.55
CA SER A 154 -15.56 -4.58 16.69
C SER A 154 -15.69 -5.96 17.34
N ASN A 155 -16.64 -6.10 18.27
CA ASN A 155 -17.01 -7.39 18.86
C ASN A 155 -17.86 -8.26 17.93
N GLN A 156 -18.20 -7.76 16.74
CA GLN A 156 -18.94 -8.51 15.73
C GLN A 156 -18.13 -9.74 15.29
N SER A 157 -18.76 -10.92 15.18
CA SER A 157 -18.06 -12.13 14.73
C SER A 157 -17.49 -11.97 13.31
N GLU A 158 -16.27 -12.46 13.08
CA GLU A 158 -15.60 -12.43 11.75
C GLU A 158 -16.46 -13.06 10.64
N ASP A 159 -17.27 -14.08 10.95
CA ASP A 159 -18.13 -14.77 9.98
C ASP A 159 -19.47 -14.07 9.72
N SER A 160 -19.77 -13.02 10.48
CA SER A 160 -21.03 -12.27 10.30
C SER A 160 -20.90 -11.12 9.30
N PHE A 161 -19.70 -10.82 8.83
CA PHE A 161 -19.49 -9.86 7.76
C PHE A 161 -19.93 -10.48 6.43
N GLU A 162 -20.60 -9.69 5.60
CA GLU A 162 -21.01 -10.12 4.26
C GLU A 162 -19.78 -10.48 3.42
N ASN A 163 -19.91 -11.48 2.53
CA ASN A 163 -18.85 -11.81 1.59
C ASN A 163 -18.70 -10.70 0.55
N TYR A 164 -17.45 -10.35 0.22
CA TYR A 164 -17.12 -9.32 -0.77
C TYR A 164 -17.81 -9.50 -2.12
N ASP A 165 -18.06 -10.74 -2.57
CA ASP A 165 -18.64 -11.02 -3.88
C ASP A 165 -20.11 -10.55 -3.98
N THR A 166 -20.89 -10.94 -2.98
CA THR A 166 -22.31 -10.68 -2.82
C THR A 166 -22.51 -9.20 -2.50
N PHE A 167 -21.67 -8.68 -1.61
CA PHE A 167 -21.63 -7.27 -1.25
C PHE A 167 -21.30 -6.39 -2.46
N GLY A 168 -20.27 -6.76 -3.23
CA GLY A 168 -19.84 -5.99 -4.38
C GLY A 168 -20.87 -5.98 -5.50
N LYS A 169 -21.47 -7.13 -5.81
CA LYS A 169 -22.61 -7.18 -6.74
C LYS A 169 -23.76 -6.28 -6.29
N ARG A 170 -24.11 -6.34 -5.00
CA ARG A 170 -25.18 -5.51 -4.42
C ARG A 170 -24.89 -4.01 -4.55
N ILE A 171 -23.67 -3.55 -4.22
CA ILE A 171 -23.27 -2.14 -4.40
C ILE A 171 -23.48 -1.69 -5.85
N LEU A 172 -23.02 -2.50 -6.80
CA LEU A 172 -23.12 -2.19 -8.22
C LEU A 172 -24.59 -2.17 -8.70
N GLU A 173 -25.43 -3.09 -8.22
CA GLU A 173 -26.85 -3.15 -8.57
C GLU A 173 -27.63 -1.97 -7.99
N GLU A 174 -27.38 -1.62 -6.72
CA GLU A 174 -27.99 -0.47 -6.06
C GLU A 174 -27.57 0.84 -6.74
N ALA A 175 -26.30 0.99 -7.13
CA ALA A 175 -25.83 2.16 -7.86
C ALA A 175 -26.48 2.29 -9.25
N ARG A 176 -26.63 1.18 -9.99
CA ARG A 176 -27.34 1.20 -11.28
C ARG A 176 -28.80 1.58 -11.10
N ALA A 177 -29.47 1.03 -10.09
CA ALA A 177 -30.86 1.33 -9.80
C ALA A 177 -31.07 2.80 -9.38
N GLY A 178 -30.09 3.40 -8.70
CA GLY A 178 -30.11 4.81 -8.30
C GLY A 178 -29.56 5.80 -9.34
N ASP A 179 -29.10 5.33 -10.51
CA ASP A 179 -28.35 6.13 -11.50
C ASP A 179 -27.15 6.88 -10.88
N VAL A 180 -26.43 6.20 -9.98
CA VAL A 180 -25.30 6.74 -9.22
C VAL A 180 -23.98 6.24 -9.82
N LYS A 181 -23.02 7.16 -9.97
CA LYS A 181 -21.64 6.81 -10.34
C LYS A 181 -20.77 6.59 -9.10
N ILE A 182 -19.95 5.53 -9.16
CA ILE A 182 -19.00 5.13 -8.11
C ILE A 182 -17.57 5.46 -8.55
N ARG A 183 -16.74 5.91 -7.60
CA ARG A 183 -15.28 5.87 -7.67
C ARG A 183 -14.80 4.68 -6.84
N VAL A 184 -14.06 3.77 -7.46
CA VAL A 184 -13.44 2.65 -6.76
C VAL A 184 -12.07 3.08 -6.27
N MET A 185 -11.74 2.79 -5.02
CA MET A 185 -10.42 3.03 -4.45
C MET A 185 -9.86 1.72 -3.93
N SER A 186 -8.69 1.31 -4.45
CA SER A 186 -7.98 0.11 -4.06
C SER A 186 -6.61 0.49 -3.52
N ILE A 187 -6.46 0.36 -2.22
CA ILE A 187 -5.20 0.59 -1.49
C ILE A 187 -4.62 -0.72 -0.96
N ALA A 188 -5.02 -1.83 -1.58
CA ALA A 188 -4.70 -3.18 -1.15
C ALA A 188 -4.56 -4.11 -2.36
N PRO A 189 -4.20 -5.39 -2.17
CA PRO A 189 -4.14 -6.34 -3.28
C PRO A 189 -5.45 -6.47 -4.04
N MET A 190 -5.36 -6.57 -5.38
CA MET A 190 -6.50 -6.40 -6.29
C MET A 190 -7.32 -7.66 -6.58
N ARG A 191 -7.11 -8.77 -5.84
CA ARG A 191 -7.79 -10.06 -6.05
C ARG A 191 -9.31 -9.95 -5.99
N ASP A 192 -9.81 -9.32 -4.93
CA ASP A 192 -11.26 -9.20 -4.69
C ASP A 192 -11.90 -8.24 -5.70
N LEU A 193 -11.21 -7.14 -6.02
CA LEU A 193 -11.62 -6.18 -7.04
C LEU A 193 -11.72 -6.86 -8.42
N TRP A 194 -10.69 -7.61 -8.83
CA TRP A 194 -10.72 -8.33 -10.10
C TRP A 194 -11.88 -9.33 -10.17
N THR A 195 -12.06 -10.14 -9.13
CA THR A 195 -13.15 -11.14 -9.08
C THR A 195 -14.52 -10.49 -9.27
N ILE A 196 -14.74 -9.32 -8.65
CA ILE A 196 -15.97 -8.53 -8.81
C ILE A 196 -16.12 -8.01 -10.25
N ILE A 197 -15.05 -7.45 -10.83
CA ILE A 197 -15.04 -6.94 -12.22
C ILE A 197 -15.37 -8.08 -13.19
N GLU A 198 -14.68 -9.22 -13.07
CA GLU A 198 -14.84 -10.38 -13.94
C GLU A 198 -16.28 -10.92 -13.89
N SER A 199 -16.84 -11.05 -12.70
CA SER A 199 -18.19 -11.58 -12.50
C SER A 199 -19.30 -10.58 -12.85
N ASN A 200 -19.01 -9.27 -12.89
CA ASN A 200 -20.02 -8.22 -13.05
C ASN A 200 -19.61 -7.17 -14.08
N THR A 201 -18.84 -7.54 -15.11
CA THR A 201 -18.18 -6.58 -16.04
C THR A 201 -19.13 -5.52 -16.60
N LYS A 202 -20.30 -5.93 -17.12
CA LYS A 202 -21.27 -4.97 -17.68
C LYS A 202 -21.73 -3.98 -16.62
N LEU A 203 -22.12 -4.48 -15.46
CA LEU A 203 -22.63 -3.67 -14.36
C LEU A 203 -21.55 -2.72 -13.82
N PHE A 204 -20.30 -3.20 -13.71
CA PHE A 204 -19.16 -2.37 -13.33
C PHE A 204 -18.98 -1.20 -14.31
N LEU A 205 -18.98 -1.46 -15.62
CA LEU A 205 -18.85 -0.42 -16.64
C LEU A 205 -20.05 0.55 -16.66
N ASP A 206 -21.25 0.07 -16.31
CA ASP A 206 -22.44 0.92 -16.26
C ASP A 206 -22.35 1.96 -15.11
N VAL A 207 -21.70 1.65 -13.98
CA VAL A 207 -21.77 2.48 -12.76
C VAL A 207 -20.44 3.03 -12.26
N VAL A 208 -19.31 2.40 -12.57
CA VAL A 208 -17.99 2.87 -12.13
C VAL A 208 -17.47 3.92 -13.09
N SER A 209 -17.16 5.09 -12.53
CA SER A 209 -16.67 6.25 -13.29
C SER A 209 -15.14 6.36 -13.28
N GLU A 210 -14.50 5.99 -12.17
CA GLU A 210 -13.06 6.16 -11.93
C GLU A 210 -12.55 5.05 -11.00
N VAL A 211 -11.28 4.65 -11.19
CA VAL A 211 -10.57 3.68 -10.36
C VAL A 211 -9.29 4.32 -9.84
N HIS A 212 -9.12 4.35 -8.52
CA HIS A 212 -7.96 4.90 -7.82
C HIS A 212 -7.18 3.75 -7.20
N ILE A 213 -5.87 3.65 -7.48
CA ILE A 213 -5.05 2.53 -7.02
C ILE A 213 -3.80 3.08 -6.32
N GLN A 214 -3.52 2.64 -5.10
CA GLN A 214 -2.16 2.74 -4.55
C GLN A 214 -1.36 1.57 -5.13
N GLY A 215 -0.38 1.88 -5.97
CA GLY A 215 0.31 0.91 -6.80
C GLY A 215 1.30 1.58 -7.73
N ALA A 216 1.64 0.93 -8.82
CA ALA A 216 2.45 1.49 -9.91
C ALA A 216 2.30 0.61 -11.16
N TYR A 217 2.52 1.16 -12.35
CA TYR A 217 2.57 0.38 -13.58
C TYR A 217 3.63 0.93 -14.55
N PHE A 218 3.88 0.16 -15.60
CA PHE A 218 4.64 0.57 -16.76
C PHE A 218 3.81 0.37 -18.02
N TYR A 219 4.07 1.18 -19.04
CA TYR A 219 3.57 0.91 -20.38
C TYR A 219 4.45 -0.14 -21.05
N TYR A 220 3.81 -1.13 -21.65
CA TYR A 220 4.50 -2.22 -22.32
C TYR A 220 3.89 -2.49 -23.69
N ASN A 221 4.75 -2.64 -24.70
CA ASN A 221 4.39 -3.02 -26.05
C ASN A 221 5.18 -4.28 -26.44
N GLU A 222 4.48 -5.37 -26.76
CA GLU A 222 5.10 -6.65 -27.10
C GLU A 222 5.95 -6.57 -28.37
N LYS A 223 5.45 -5.92 -29.43
CA LYS A 223 6.17 -5.76 -30.70
C LYS A 223 7.50 -5.02 -30.52
N ARG A 224 7.50 -3.99 -29.66
CA ARG A 224 8.72 -3.23 -29.34
C ARG A 224 9.76 -4.06 -28.59
N LYS A 225 9.34 -5.05 -27.80
CA LYS A 225 10.29 -5.96 -27.14
C LYS A 225 10.98 -6.86 -28.16
N GLU A 226 10.24 -7.37 -29.13
CA GLU A 226 10.83 -8.13 -30.23
C GLU A 226 11.78 -7.27 -31.05
N ASP A 227 11.43 -6.02 -31.35
CA ASP A 227 12.31 -5.09 -32.06
C ASP A 227 13.60 -4.77 -31.30
N VAL A 228 13.51 -4.54 -29.98
CA VAL A 228 14.68 -4.28 -29.13
C VAL A 228 15.55 -5.53 -29.01
N GLN A 229 14.95 -6.70 -28.77
CA GLN A 229 15.67 -7.97 -28.70
C GLN A 229 16.33 -8.32 -30.04
N GLN A 230 15.66 -8.08 -31.16
CA GLN A 230 16.24 -8.27 -32.50
C GLN A 230 17.39 -7.31 -32.76
N LYS A 231 17.26 -6.03 -32.41
CA LYS A 231 18.35 -5.03 -32.56
C LYS A 231 19.56 -5.36 -31.69
N GLU A 232 19.36 -5.77 -30.44
CA GLU A 232 20.47 -6.21 -29.57
C GLU A 232 21.15 -7.46 -30.12
N THR A 233 20.36 -8.44 -30.59
CA THR A 233 20.91 -9.66 -31.23
C THR A 233 21.71 -9.31 -32.49
N LEU A 234 21.23 -8.40 -33.33
CA LEU A 234 21.95 -7.91 -34.51
C LEU A 234 23.25 -7.20 -34.12
N THR A 235 23.22 -6.35 -33.10
CA THR A 235 24.41 -5.59 -32.63
C THR A 235 25.49 -6.54 -32.09
N LEU A 236 25.10 -7.54 -31.28
CA LEU A 236 26.03 -8.55 -30.76
C LEU A 236 26.62 -9.43 -31.89
N THR A 237 25.85 -9.71 -32.93
CA THR A 237 26.31 -10.47 -34.10
C THR A 237 27.30 -9.64 -34.93
N GLU A 238 27.05 -8.34 -35.11
CA GLU A 238 27.98 -7.43 -35.80
C GLU A 238 29.29 -7.24 -35.02
N GLU A 239 29.24 -7.16 -33.68
CA GLU A 239 30.43 -7.07 -32.84
C GLU A 239 31.24 -8.37 -32.85
N ALA A 240 30.56 -9.53 -32.81
CA ALA A 240 31.22 -10.83 -32.93
C ALA A 240 31.90 -11.02 -34.30
N ASN A 241 31.24 -10.60 -35.39
CA ASN A 241 31.83 -10.67 -36.73
C ASN A 241 33.02 -9.72 -36.90
N LYS A 242 32.98 -8.51 -36.32
CA LYS A 242 34.12 -7.58 -36.31
C LYS A 242 35.29 -8.10 -35.48
N ALA A 243 35.03 -8.87 -34.43
CA ALA A 243 36.08 -9.49 -33.62
C ALA A 243 36.80 -10.62 -34.37
N ASP A 244 36.08 -11.37 -35.22
CA ASP A 244 36.64 -12.48 -36.01
C ASP A 244 37.47 -11.97 -37.20
N GLU A 245 37.13 -10.82 -37.78
CA GLU A 245 37.91 -10.18 -38.85
C GLU A 245 39.22 -9.51 -38.36
N GLY A 246 39.36 -9.28 -37.05
CA GLY A 246 40.52 -8.61 -36.43
C GLY A 246 41.52 -9.54 -35.71
N ALA A 247 41.17 -10.80 -35.48
CA ALA A 247 42.01 -11.74 -34.74
C ALA A 247 42.97 -12.49 -35.67
N GLY A 248 44.14 -11.91 -35.91
CA GLY A 248 45.29 -12.66 -36.42
C GLY A 248 45.59 -13.87 -35.50
N PRO A 249 46.20 -14.96 -36.03
CA PRO A 249 46.36 -16.22 -35.31
C PRO A 249 47.10 -16.02 -33.97
N PRO A 250 46.65 -16.68 -32.88
CA PRO A 250 47.16 -16.40 -31.55
C PRO A 250 48.61 -16.90 -31.43
N THR A 251 49.54 -15.97 -31.26
CA THR A 251 50.90 -16.32 -30.81
C THR A 251 50.84 -16.78 -29.36
N LYS A 252 51.06 -18.08 -29.14
CA LYS A 252 51.24 -18.71 -27.83
C LYS A 252 52.30 -17.96 -27.01
N LYS A 253 51.87 -17.23 -25.98
CA LYS A 253 52.70 -16.97 -24.80
C LYS A 253 52.06 -17.66 -23.60
N ILE A 254 52.72 -18.74 -23.19
CA ILE A 254 52.46 -19.45 -21.95
C ILE A 254 52.88 -18.51 -20.82
N ARG A 255 51.93 -18.06 -20.01
CA ARG A 255 52.19 -17.50 -18.68
C ARG A 255 51.34 -18.28 -17.68
N THR A 256 52.03 -19.14 -16.95
CA THR A 256 51.58 -19.72 -15.69
C THR A 256 51.53 -18.61 -14.65
N ASP A 257 50.36 -18.37 -14.07
CA ASP A 257 50.15 -17.90 -12.69
C ASP A 257 48.64 -17.95 -12.41
N GLU A 258 48.15 -19.13 -12.03
CA GLU A 258 46.81 -19.34 -11.48
C GLU A 258 46.90 -19.43 -9.96
N LYS A 259 46.35 -18.44 -9.26
CA LYS A 259 45.61 -18.59 -7.99
C LYS A 259 45.08 -17.21 -7.58
N GLU A 260 43.83 -17.21 -7.11
CA GLU A 260 43.02 -16.04 -6.69
C GLU A 260 42.12 -15.40 -7.76
N ALA A 261 41.16 -16.17 -8.28
CA ALA A 261 39.93 -15.63 -8.85
C ALA A 261 38.78 -16.62 -8.59
N GLY A 262 38.17 -16.53 -7.40
CA GLY A 262 37.09 -17.43 -7.02
C GLY A 262 36.25 -16.84 -5.89
N ASP A 263 35.59 -15.71 -6.15
CA ASP A 263 34.33 -15.36 -5.47
C ASP A 263 33.66 -14.10 -6.05
N LYS A 264 34.44 -13.16 -6.61
CA LYS A 264 33.90 -11.90 -7.15
C LYS A 264 32.96 -12.05 -8.37
N GLY A 265 33.06 -13.15 -9.11
CA GLY A 265 32.26 -13.38 -10.32
C GLY A 265 30.79 -13.74 -10.04
N ALA A 266 30.46 -14.27 -8.87
CA ALA A 266 29.08 -14.67 -8.54
C ALA A 266 28.23 -13.48 -8.06
N GLU A 267 28.82 -12.58 -7.27
CA GLU A 267 28.17 -11.36 -6.76
C GLU A 267 27.95 -10.31 -7.87
N GLU A 268 28.94 -10.14 -8.75
CA GLU A 268 28.84 -9.23 -9.90
C GLU A 268 27.80 -9.73 -10.92
N SER A 269 27.63 -11.05 -11.06
CA SER A 269 26.60 -11.70 -11.88
C SER A 269 25.18 -11.48 -11.36
N ALA A 270 24.94 -11.59 -10.05
CA ALA A 270 23.62 -11.38 -9.46
C ALA A 270 23.18 -9.90 -9.52
N ALA A 271 24.09 -8.98 -9.18
CA ALA A 271 23.84 -7.54 -9.28
C ALA A 271 23.64 -7.07 -10.73
N THR A 272 24.37 -7.67 -11.68
CA THR A 272 24.19 -7.41 -13.12
C THR A 272 22.86 -7.98 -13.62
N ARG A 273 22.45 -9.16 -13.16
CA ARG A 273 21.17 -9.77 -13.55
C ARG A 273 19.96 -9.00 -12.99
N GLU A 274 20.05 -8.48 -11.78
CA GLU A 274 19.02 -7.61 -11.20
C GLU A 274 19.00 -6.22 -11.86
N ARG A 275 20.17 -5.65 -12.19
CA ARG A 275 20.25 -4.44 -13.02
C ARG A 275 19.65 -4.64 -14.41
N LEU A 276 19.88 -5.79 -15.06
CA LEU A 276 19.29 -6.10 -16.37
C LEU A 276 17.77 -6.32 -16.28
N LEU A 277 17.27 -6.96 -15.23
CA LEU A 277 15.82 -7.09 -14.98
C LEU A 277 15.14 -5.75 -14.68
N ASN A 278 15.82 -4.84 -13.98
CA ASN A 278 15.31 -3.50 -13.70
C ASN A 278 15.53 -2.52 -14.87
N ALA A 279 16.57 -2.71 -15.70
CA ALA A 279 16.83 -1.94 -16.92
C ALA A 279 15.89 -2.34 -18.07
N ASN A 280 15.57 -3.64 -18.21
CA ASN A 280 14.61 -4.15 -19.20
C ASN A 280 13.15 -3.75 -18.92
N MET A 281 12.89 -3.10 -17.78
CA MET A 281 11.59 -2.57 -17.39
C MET A 281 11.65 -1.06 -17.11
N SER A 282 12.75 -0.38 -17.49
CA SER A 282 12.77 1.08 -17.42
C SER A 282 11.61 1.62 -18.26
N PRO A 283 10.79 2.54 -17.72
CA PRO A 283 9.64 3.06 -18.44
C PRO A 283 10.11 3.63 -19.77
N LEU A 284 9.77 2.94 -20.86
CA LEU A 284 9.99 3.46 -22.19
C LEU A 284 9.19 4.76 -22.28
N SER A 285 9.85 5.85 -22.66
CA SER A 285 9.13 7.07 -23.01
C SER A 285 8.06 6.69 -24.05
N PRO A 286 6.77 7.04 -23.85
CA PRO A 286 5.72 6.60 -24.75
C PRO A 286 5.76 7.27 -26.12
N THR A 287 6.73 8.16 -26.35
CA THR A 287 6.99 8.70 -27.68
C THR A 287 7.58 7.61 -28.58
N ASN A 288 6.85 7.25 -29.64
CA ASN A 288 7.51 6.72 -30.82
C ASN A 288 8.36 7.86 -31.41
N PRO A 289 9.67 7.69 -31.66
CA PRO A 289 10.50 8.72 -32.29
C PRO A 289 9.93 9.27 -33.61
N GLU A 290 8.97 8.57 -34.22
CA GLU A 290 8.32 8.95 -35.48
C GLU A 290 6.97 9.69 -35.34
N GLY A 291 6.43 9.89 -34.14
CA GLY A 291 5.15 10.62 -33.95
C GLY A 291 3.90 9.95 -34.54
N LYS A 292 3.95 8.65 -34.86
CA LYS A 292 2.79 7.88 -35.34
C LYS A 292 1.79 7.60 -34.21
N GLU A 293 0.50 7.65 -34.56
CA GLU A 293 -0.62 7.27 -33.70
C GLU A 293 -0.45 5.82 -33.21
N MET A 294 -0.66 5.59 -31.91
CA MET A 294 -0.42 4.30 -31.28
C MET A 294 -1.61 3.35 -31.45
N ASP A 295 -1.38 2.11 -31.91
CA ASP A 295 -2.41 1.08 -31.94
C ASP A 295 -2.75 0.60 -30.51
N LYS A 296 -4.03 0.70 -30.14
CA LYS A 296 -4.53 0.35 -28.79
C LYS A 296 -4.24 -1.10 -28.43
N ASP A 297 -4.32 -1.98 -29.42
CA ASP A 297 -4.25 -3.42 -29.24
C ASP A 297 -2.81 -3.91 -29.05
N GLU A 298 -1.81 -3.03 -29.26
CA GLU A 298 -0.39 -3.35 -29.09
C GLU A 298 0.17 -3.01 -27.69
N TRP A 299 -0.58 -2.27 -26.87
CA TRP A 299 -0.10 -1.76 -25.58
C TRP A 299 -0.89 -2.34 -24.41
N SER A 300 -0.21 -2.50 -23.29
CA SER A 300 -0.81 -2.91 -22.03
C SER A 300 -0.19 -2.13 -20.86
N LEU A 301 -0.98 -1.98 -19.80
CA LEU A 301 -0.50 -1.54 -18.51
C LEU A 301 0.02 -2.75 -17.74
N VAL A 302 1.33 -2.80 -17.48
CA VAL A 302 1.96 -3.88 -16.74
C VAL A 302 2.22 -3.43 -15.31
N PRO A 303 1.70 -4.13 -14.29
CA PRO A 303 1.96 -3.78 -12.90
C PRO A 303 3.46 -3.72 -12.60
N ALA A 304 3.90 -2.63 -11.96
CA ALA A 304 5.25 -2.51 -11.45
C ALA A 304 5.42 -3.27 -10.12
N LYS A 305 6.66 -3.34 -9.60
CA LYS A 305 6.99 -3.94 -8.30
C LYS A 305 6.52 -3.05 -7.13
N ALA A 306 5.20 -2.91 -6.97
CA ALA A 306 4.55 -2.28 -5.82
C ALA A 306 3.95 -3.35 -4.90
N ALA A 307 3.91 -3.12 -3.58
CA ALA A 307 3.47 -4.13 -2.61
C ALA A 307 2.07 -4.69 -2.91
N ASN A 308 1.11 -3.79 -3.18
CA ASN A 308 -0.27 -4.15 -3.51
C ASN A 308 -0.38 -4.92 -4.83
N ASN A 309 0.43 -4.58 -5.83
CA ASN A 309 0.50 -5.36 -7.07
C ASN A 309 1.08 -6.76 -6.83
N MET A 310 2.16 -6.86 -6.07
CA MET A 310 2.94 -8.10 -5.94
C MET A 310 2.27 -9.16 -5.06
N ALA A 311 1.32 -8.78 -4.21
CA ALA A 311 0.54 -9.74 -3.42
C ALA A 311 -0.29 -10.69 -4.30
N ASP A 312 -0.83 -10.18 -5.41
CA ASP A 312 -1.44 -10.95 -6.49
C ASP A 312 -1.21 -10.26 -7.84
N ILE A 313 -0.07 -10.60 -8.44
CA ILE A 313 0.38 -9.95 -9.68
C ILE A 313 -0.54 -10.24 -10.87
N ASP A 314 -1.22 -11.39 -10.88
CA ASP A 314 -2.11 -11.75 -11.96
C ASP A 314 -3.43 -10.99 -11.86
N ALA A 315 -4.01 -10.84 -10.66
CA ALA A 315 -5.16 -9.96 -10.46
C ALA A 315 -4.82 -8.51 -10.77
N ALA A 316 -3.67 -8.00 -10.30
CA ALA A 316 -3.22 -6.66 -10.62
C ALA A 316 -3.11 -6.44 -12.14
N ARG A 317 -2.48 -7.38 -12.87
CA ARG A 317 -2.36 -7.32 -14.33
C ARG A 317 -3.73 -7.25 -14.99
N LYS A 318 -4.68 -8.08 -14.57
CA LYS A 318 -6.02 -8.11 -15.14
C LYS A 318 -6.81 -6.82 -14.85
N VAL A 319 -6.67 -6.23 -13.65
CA VAL A 319 -7.29 -4.92 -13.35
C VAL A 319 -6.72 -3.82 -14.22
N TYR A 320 -5.39 -3.69 -14.30
CA TYR A 320 -4.75 -2.67 -15.13
C TYR A 320 -5.09 -2.84 -16.63
N ASP A 321 -5.06 -4.07 -17.14
CA ASP A 321 -5.44 -4.37 -18.53
C ASP A 321 -6.92 -4.04 -18.79
N PHE A 322 -7.80 -4.35 -17.84
CA PHE A 322 -9.23 -4.05 -17.95
C PHE A 322 -9.51 -2.55 -17.99
N VAL A 323 -8.98 -1.77 -17.03
CA VAL A 323 -9.22 -0.32 -17.00
C VAL A 323 -8.67 0.36 -18.24
N TYR A 324 -7.53 -0.12 -18.76
CA TYR A 324 -6.94 0.34 -20.00
C TYR A 324 -7.82 0.01 -21.22
N LYS A 325 -8.12 -1.28 -21.46
CA LYS A 325 -8.88 -1.73 -22.65
C LYS A 325 -10.33 -1.25 -22.65
N LYS A 326 -10.94 -1.06 -21.48
CA LYS A 326 -12.32 -0.58 -21.34
C LYS A 326 -12.41 0.94 -21.18
N ASN A 327 -11.27 1.65 -21.24
CA ASN A 327 -11.20 3.10 -21.12
C ASN A 327 -11.91 3.62 -19.84
N VAL A 328 -11.70 2.91 -18.73
CA VAL A 328 -12.13 3.35 -17.40
C VAL A 328 -11.06 4.28 -16.86
N ASN A 329 -11.43 5.50 -16.47
CA ASN A 329 -10.50 6.46 -15.89
C ASN A 329 -9.78 5.82 -14.71
N CYS A 330 -8.44 5.87 -14.69
CA CYS A 330 -7.67 5.29 -13.60
C CYS A 330 -6.53 6.19 -13.15
N THR A 331 -6.41 6.36 -11.84
CA THR A 331 -5.36 7.14 -11.21
C THR A 331 -4.57 6.25 -10.28
N VAL A 332 -3.25 6.26 -10.44
CA VAL A 332 -2.32 5.45 -9.65
C VAL A 332 -1.43 6.35 -8.83
N TYR A 333 -1.37 6.07 -7.54
CA TYR A 333 -0.56 6.78 -6.56
C TYR A 333 0.60 5.90 -6.18
N THR A 334 1.81 6.37 -6.46
CA THR A 334 3.03 5.61 -6.25
C THR A 334 3.71 6.02 -4.95
N LYS A 335 4.76 5.29 -4.58
CA LYS A 335 5.48 5.53 -3.33
C LYS A 335 6.18 6.89 -3.33
N GLU A 336 6.55 7.39 -4.51
CA GLU A 336 7.24 8.65 -4.72
C GLU A 336 6.38 9.84 -4.30
N ALA A 337 5.07 9.82 -4.60
CA ALA A 337 4.16 10.87 -4.14
C ALA A 337 4.12 10.98 -2.62
N ALA A 338 4.04 9.85 -1.92
CA ALA A 338 3.98 9.83 -0.47
C ALA A 338 5.31 10.21 0.20
N ALA A 339 6.43 9.81 -0.40
CA ALA A 339 7.77 10.16 0.09
C ALA A 339 8.06 11.67 0.05
N MET A 340 7.37 12.40 -0.84
CA MET A 340 7.48 13.85 -0.94
C MET A 340 6.49 14.60 -0.01
N SER A 341 5.52 13.91 0.57
CA SER A 341 4.48 14.49 1.44
C SER A 341 4.62 14.09 2.91
N LEU A 342 5.86 13.91 3.38
CA LEU A 342 6.16 13.57 4.77
C LEU A 342 5.62 14.62 5.74
N PHE A 343 5.17 14.18 6.90
CA PHE A 343 4.87 15.05 8.04
C PHE A 343 5.36 14.42 9.34
N THR A 344 5.54 15.22 10.38
CA THR A 344 6.03 14.77 11.68
C THR A 344 4.96 13.98 12.45
N LYS A 345 5.40 13.07 13.33
CA LYS A 345 4.50 12.28 14.20
C LYS A 345 3.59 13.13 15.10
N THR A 346 3.90 14.41 15.28
CA THR A 346 3.08 15.37 16.05
C THR A 346 1.63 15.46 15.60
N THR A 347 1.31 15.06 14.37
CA THR A 347 -0.07 14.91 13.89
C THR A 347 -0.86 13.87 14.68
N PHE A 348 -0.18 12.87 15.25
CA PHE A 348 -0.77 11.85 16.10
C PHE A 348 -0.77 12.24 17.58
N ASP A 349 0.03 13.23 18.00
CA ASP A 349 0.20 13.68 19.39
C ASP A 349 -0.94 14.61 19.86
N ILE A 350 -2.19 14.21 19.58
CA ILE A 350 -3.36 14.97 19.99
C ILE A 350 -3.69 14.62 21.44
N PRO A 351 -3.75 15.61 22.36
CA PRO A 351 -4.13 15.35 23.75
C PRO A 351 -5.50 14.67 23.83
N LEU A 352 -5.61 13.57 24.57
CA LEU A 352 -6.87 12.82 24.73
C LEU A 352 -8.01 13.69 25.27
N SER A 353 -7.72 14.78 25.99
CA SER A 353 -8.71 15.76 26.43
C SER A 353 -9.39 16.54 25.29
N LYS A 354 -8.80 16.56 24.10
CA LYS A 354 -9.36 17.17 22.87
C LYS A 354 -10.08 16.15 21.99
N VAL A 355 -9.99 14.86 22.32
CA VAL A 355 -10.49 13.74 21.53
C VAL A 355 -11.72 13.15 22.22
N GLN A 356 -12.74 12.78 21.46
CA GLN A 356 -13.89 12.09 22.04
C GLN A 356 -13.48 10.76 22.65
N GLN A 357 -14.10 10.37 23.76
CA GLN A 357 -13.75 9.14 24.48
C GLN A 357 -13.73 7.89 23.58
N ARG A 358 -14.69 7.78 22.65
CA ARG A 358 -14.75 6.67 21.68
C ARG A 358 -13.55 6.60 20.72
N MET A 359 -12.87 7.72 20.50
CA MET A 359 -11.68 7.83 19.65
C MET A 359 -10.36 7.67 20.44
N HIS A 360 -10.39 7.58 21.77
CA HIS A 360 -9.16 7.43 22.57
C HIS A 360 -8.35 6.20 22.16
N GLY A 361 -9.01 5.05 22.01
CA GLY A 361 -8.33 3.82 21.57
C GLY A 361 -7.76 3.92 20.15
N VAL A 362 -8.32 4.77 19.29
CA VAL A 362 -7.83 5.00 17.92
C VAL A 362 -6.53 5.80 17.95
N VAL A 363 -6.49 6.89 18.71
CA VAL A 363 -5.29 7.73 18.88
C VAL A 363 -4.16 6.93 19.53
N GLU A 364 -4.45 6.22 20.62
CA GLU A 364 -3.47 5.39 21.32
C GLU A 364 -2.87 4.32 20.39
N TYR A 365 -3.70 3.62 19.60
CA TYR A 365 -3.21 2.62 18.67
C TYR A 365 -2.37 3.23 17.55
N LEU A 366 -2.78 4.37 16.98
CA LEU A 366 -2.05 5.04 15.90
C LEU A 366 -0.63 5.44 16.35
N GLN A 367 -0.53 6.02 17.55
CA GLN A 367 0.76 6.37 18.16
C GLN A 367 1.62 5.12 18.38
N ASP A 368 1.04 4.09 19.01
CA ASP A 368 1.74 2.85 19.37
C ASP A 368 2.25 2.08 18.14
N VAL A 369 1.41 1.90 17.11
CA VAL A 369 1.80 1.16 15.90
C VAL A 369 2.84 1.93 15.10
N HIS A 370 2.71 3.26 14.99
CA HIS A 370 3.69 4.12 14.31
C HIS A 370 5.06 4.02 14.99
N GLU A 371 5.11 4.14 16.32
CA GLU A 371 6.35 4.04 17.09
C GLU A 371 6.98 2.65 16.96
N LYS A 372 6.22 1.59 17.21
CA LYS A 372 6.73 0.21 17.16
C LYS A 372 7.29 -0.16 15.79
N GLN A 373 6.58 0.19 14.71
CA GLN A 373 7.02 -0.12 13.36
C GLN A 373 8.28 0.67 12.98
N ASN A 374 8.32 1.97 13.24
CA ASN A 374 9.49 2.78 12.90
C ASN A 374 10.69 2.44 13.77
N LYS A 375 10.51 2.13 15.06
CA LYS A 375 11.58 1.64 15.94
C LYS A 375 12.18 0.33 15.44
N ALA A 376 11.33 -0.63 15.07
CA ALA A 376 11.78 -1.90 14.50
C ALA A 376 12.55 -1.67 13.20
N TYR A 377 12.06 -0.79 12.32
CA TYR A 377 12.68 -0.49 11.05
C TYR A 377 14.03 0.23 11.21
N TYR A 378 14.12 1.22 12.10
CA TYR A 378 15.37 1.89 12.45
C TYR A 378 16.39 0.90 13.01
N THR A 379 15.97 0.05 13.97
CA THR A 379 16.84 -0.97 14.58
C THR A 379 17.39 -1.93 13.52
N ALA A 380 16.55 -2.35 12.57
CA ALA A 380 16.94 -3.23 11.47
C ALA A 380 18.00 -2.59 10.55
N THR A 381 18.00 -1.27 10.39
CA THR A 381 18.98 -0.58 9.53
C THR A 381 20.42 -0.63 10.07
N ARG A 382 20.56 -0.78 11.40
CA ARG A 382 21.85 -0.78 12.10
C ARG A 382 22.68 -2.05 11.87
N LYS A 383 22.06 -3.17 11.47
CA LYS A 383 22.76 -4.44 11.23
C LYS A 383 22.43 -5.02 9.85
N PRO A 384 23.42 -5.25 8.96
CA PRO A 384 23.18 -5.77 7.61
C PRO A 384 22.25 -6.98 7.57
N GLU A 385 22.43 -7.95 8.47
CA GLU A 385 21.67 -9.20 8.52
C GLU A 385 20.19 -9.04 8.91
N THR A 386 19.81 -7.90 9.48
CA THR A 386 18.42 -7.62 9.87
C THR A 386 17.73 -6.63 8.95
N ARG A 387 18.45 -6.03 7.99
CA ARG A 387 17.88 -5.04 7.08
C ARG A 387 16.76 -5.66 6.25
N PHE A 388 15.75 -4.85 5.95
CA PHE A 388 14.67 -5.28 5.06
C PHE A 388 15.17 -5.47 3.62
N LEU A 389 16.06 -4.58 3.17
CA LEU A 389 16.84 -4.68 1.93
C LEU A 389 18.26 -4.23 2.23
N ASP A 390 19.26 -4.82 1.57
CA ASP A 390 20.68 -4.60 1.89
C ASP A 390 21.10 -3.12 1.89
N TYR A 391 20.48 -2.33 1.01
CA TYR A 391 20.75 -0.89 0.85
C TYR A 391 20.04 -0.01 1.90
N MET A 392 19.12 -0.55 2.69
CA MET A 392 18.38 0.22 3.72
C MET A 392 19.24 0.38 4.98
N THR A 393 20.32 1.14 4.85
CA THR A 393 21.24 1.50 5.93
C THR A 393 20.65 2.58 6.84
N ARG A 394 21.37 2.93 7.91
CA ARG A 394 21.01 4.03 8.80
C ARG A 394 20.95 5.37 8.04
N GLU A 395 21.92 5.61 7.16
CA GLU A 395 22.00 6.81 6.32
C GLU A 395 20.79 6.89 5.39
N TRP A 396 20.41 5.75 4.80
CA TRP A 396 19.19 5.65 4.01
C TRP A 396 17.94 5.98 4.85
N PHE A 397 17.84 5.46 6.08
CA PHE A 397 16.71 5.76 6.95
C PHE A 397 16.64 7.27 7.24
N ILE A 398 17.74 7.90 7.62
CA ILE A 398 17.78 9.35 7.88
C ILE A 398 17.37 10.14 6.64
N GLN A 399 17.88 9.77 5.47
CA GLN A 399 17.61 10.49 4.22
C GLN A 399 16.15 10.39 3.77
N TYR A 400 15.52 9.23 3.91
CA TYR A 400 14.21 8.95 3.29
C TYR A 400 13.05 8.79 4.29
N ARG A 401 13.34 8.67 5.58
CA ARG A 401 12.33 8.45 6.65
C ARG A 401 12.30 9.56 7.68
N CYS A 402 13.26 10.49 7.69
CA CYS A 402 13.30 11.56 8.66
C CYS A 402 13.12 12.94 8.03
N ILE A 403 12.64 13.88 8.84
CA ILE A 403 12.42 15.28 8.50
C ILE A 403 13.36 16.11 9.38
N GLU A 404 14.23 16.91 8.76
CA GLU A 404 15.05 17.94 9.43
C GLU A 404 15.90 17.43 10.62
N VAL A 405 16.53 16.26 10.49
CA VAL A 405 17.44 15.72 11.52
C VAL A 405 18.64 16.66 11.71
N PRO A 406 18.92 17.14 12.94
CA PRO A 406 20.11 17.92 13.25
C PRO A 406 21.38 17.18 12.85
N LYS A 407 22.36 17.92 12.33
CA LYS A 407 23.62 17.35 11.83
C LYS A 407 24.33 16.50 12.89
N GLU A 408 24.32 16.97 14.15
CA GLU A 408 24.94 16.29 15.28
C GLU A 408 24.30 14.94 15.59
N ILE A 409 22.99 14.81 15.33
CA ILE A 409 22.24 13.55 15.49
C ILE A 409 22.44 12.64 14.26
N ALA A 410 22.45 13.22 13.06
CA ALA A 410 22.65 12.47 11.83
C ALA A 410 24.06 11.85 11.76
N GLU A 411 25.09 12.55 12.23
CA GLU A 411 26.48 12.10 12.17
C GLU A 411 26.90 11.12 13.29
N LYS A 412 26.23 11.17 14.45
CA LYS A 412 26.48 10.19 15.54
C LYS A 412 25.67 8.91 15.33
N ASP A 413 26.06 7.80 15.93
CA ASP A 413 25.23 6.58 15.99
C ASP A 413 24.10 6.74 17.02
N ALA A 414 23.12 7.59 16.69
CA ALA A 414 22.03 7.97 17.59
C ALA A 414 21.14 6.77 17.96
N GLU A 415 20.68 6.72 19.21
CA GLU A 415 19.69 5.73 19.63
C GLU A 415 18.27 6.14 19.16
N TRP A 416 17.32 5.20 19.23
CA TRP A 416 15.95 5.44 18.74
C TRP A 416 15.30 6.66 19.41
N GLU A 417 15.47 6.78 20.72
CA GLU A 417 14.90 7.85 21.56
C GLU A 417 15.43 9.24 21.15
N GLU A 418 16.56 9.32 20.45
CA GLU A 418 17.10 10.57 19.91
C GLU A 418 16.61 10.85 18.47
N MET A 419 16.11 9.83 17.79
CA MET A 419 15.66 9.88 16.39
C MET A 419 14.15 10.03 16.25
N GLU A 420 13.38 9.53 17.22
CA GLU A 420 11.94 9.33 17.09
C GLU A 420 11.13 10.59 16.77
N ASP A 421 11.60 11.76 17.18
CA ASP A 421 10.92 13.05 16.94
C ASP A 421 11.09 13.55 15.50
N TYR A 422 12.10 13.05 14.80
CA TYR A 422 12.38 13.41 13.41
C TYR A 422 11.80 12.42 12.41
N VAL A 423 11.26 11.28 12.87
CA VAL A 423 10.69 10.28 11.98
C VAL A 423 9.43 10.83 11.32
N GLY A 424 9.45 10.87 10.00
CA GLY A 424 8.33 11.24 9.17
C GLY A 424 7.31 10.12 9.06
N VAL A 425 6.05 10.53 9.05
CA VAL A 425 4.90 9.71 8.69
C VAL A 425 4.81 9.68 7.16
N ILE A 426 4.81 8.48 6.59
CA ILE A 426 4.54 8.27 5.17
C ILE A 426 3.10 7.79 5.03
N ALA A 427 2.29 8.50 4.25
CA ALA A 427 0.87 8.21 4.08
C ALA A 427 0.55 7.84 2.62
N TYR A 428 0.98 6.66 2.15
CA TYR A 428 0.74 6.25 0.76
C TYR A 428 -0.75 6.20 0.46
N ASP A 429 -1.51 5.55 1.32
CA ASP A 429 -2.94 5.38 1.17
C ASP A 429 -3.71 6.65 1.52
N GLY A 430 -3.16 7.47 2.42
CA GLY A 430 -3.67 8.82 2.70
C GLY A 430 -3.61 9.72 1.46
N VAL A 431 -2.53 9.65 0.67
CA VAL A 431 -2.42 10.38 -0.61
C VAL A 431 -3.46 9.87 -1.61
N ALA A 432 -3.62 8.55 -1.71
CA ALA A 432 -4.64 7.95 -2.57
C ALA A 432 -6.06 8.36 -2.15
N ALA A 433 -6.34 8.42 -0.85
CA ALA A 433 -7.61 8.90 -0.29
C ALA A 433 -7.88 10.35 -0.69
N LEU A 434 -6.92 11.24 -0.47
CA LEU A 434 -7.07 12.67 -0.82
C LEU A 434 -7.34 12.85 -2.32
N GLY A 435 -6.63 12.10 -3.16
CA GLY A 435 -6.83 12.13 -4.60
C GLY A 435 -8.18 11.58 -5.04
N CYS A 436 -8.66 10.52 -4.40
CA CYS A 436 -9.98 9.95 -4.65
C CYS A 436 -11.11 10.90 -4.22
N MET A 437 -10.94 11.66 -3.12
CA MET A 437 -11.92 12.64 -2.64
C MET A 437 -12.02 13.85 -3.56
N HIS A 438 -10.91 14.58 -3.79
CA HIS A 438 -10.99 15.94 -4.36
C HIS A 438 -10.56 16.06 -5.81
N LYS A 439 -10.04 14.97 -6.43
CA LYS A 439 -9.20 15.03 -7.63
C LYS A 439 -8.00 15.95 -7.37
N ILE A 440 -6.82 15.39 -7.19
CA ILE A 440 -5.55 16.12 -6.96
C ILE A 440 -5.11 16.96 -8.19
N ASP A 441 -6.02 17.25 -9.13
CA ASP A 441 -5.80 18.10 -10.30
C ASP A 441 -5.15 19.46 -9.96
N SER A 442 -5.31 19.95 -8.72
CA SER A 442 -4.67 21.20 -8.24
C SER A 442 -3.22 21.07 -7.74
N TYR A 443 -2.62 19.87 -7.78
CA TYR A 443 -1.23 19.62 -7.34
C TYR A 443 -0.35 19.08 -8.46
N ALA A 444 -0.82 19.03 -9.71
CA ALA A 444 -0.07 18.37 -10.77
C ALA A 444 -0.26 19.00 -12.15
N ASP A 445 0.72 19.84 -12.52
CA ASP A 445 1.28 19.85 -13.88
C ASP A 445 2.01 18.52 -14.20
N SER A 446 2.26 17.68 -13.19
CA SER A 446 2.96 16.39 -13.25
C SER A 446 2.10 15.21 -13.71
N LYS A 447 0.90 15.46 -14.23
CA LYS A 447 0.13 14.44 -14.96
C LYS A 447 0.93 14.06 -16.20
N VAL A 448 1.64 12.94 -16.14
CA VAL A 448 2.26 12.35 -17.33
C VAL A 448 1.12 11.85 -18.22
N ARG A 449 0.64 12.73 -19.10
CA ARG A 449 -0.17 12.30 -20.24
C ARG A 449 0.74 11.49 -21.13
N VAL A 450 0.29 10.30 -21.48
CA VAL A 450 0.98 9.45 -22.44
C VAL A 450 0.91 10.12 -23.81
N PRO A 451 2.05 10.51 -24.41
CA PRO A 451 2.07 11.06 -25.77
C PRO A 451 1.45 10.07 -26.75
N GLY A 452 0.60 10.54 -27.68
CA GLY A 452 -0.12 9.68 -28.64
C GLY A 452 -1.48 9.16 -28.17
N LEU A 453 -1.88 9.47 -26.93
CA LEU A 453 -3.19 9.14 -26.37
C LEU A 453 -3.96 10.41 -25.98
N GLU A 454 -3.92 11.48 -26.80
CA GLU A 454 -4.45 12.81 -26.45
C GLU A 454 -5.97 12.83 -26.25
N ASP A 455 -6.70 11.95 -26.94
CA ASP A 455 -8.15 11.71 -26.75
C ASP A 455 -8.47 10.80 -25.55
N TRP A 456 -7.45 10.21 -24.93
CA TRP A 456 -7.62 9.20 -23.89
C TRP A 456 -7.58 9.87 -22.54
N ARG A 457 -8.79 10.04 -22.03
CA ARG A 457 -9.04 10.65 -20.76
C ARG A 457 -8.46 9.78 -19.62
N HIS A 458 -7.55 10.40 -18.86
CA HIS A 458 -7.40 10.20 -17.42
C HIS A 458 -6.76 8.89 -16.93
N GLN A 459 -5.73 8.38 -17.60
CA GLN A 459 -4.72 7.53 -16.95
C GLN A 459 -3.67 8.44 -16.30
N TYR A 460 -3.57 8.41 -14.98
CA TYR A 460 -2.63 9.27 -14.24
C TYR A 460 -1.75 8.42 -13.34
N GLN A 461 -0.46 8.76 -13.30
CA GLN A 461 0.48 8.18 -12.36
C GLN A 461 1.24 9.32 -11.67
N TYR A 462 1.17 9.36 -10.35
CA TYR A 462 1.78 10.41 -9.54
C TYR A 462 3.21 10.02 -9.12
N ASP A 463 4.17 10.08 -10.05
CA ASP A 463 5.57 9.64 -9.80
C ASP A 463 6.56 10.75 -9.46
N LYS A 464 6.19 12.02 -9.66
CA LYS A 464 7.13 13.15 -9.60
C LYS A 464 6.44 14.41 -9.15
N ILE A 465 6.03 14.45 -7.88
CA ILE A 465 5.58 15.71 -7.28
C ILE A 465 6.81 16.51 -6.86
N GLY A 466 6.81 17.81 -7.15
CA GLY A 466 7.86 18.71 -6.70
C GLY A 466 7.80 18.90 -5.19
N LYS A 467 8.83 19.57 -4.65
CA LYS A 467 8.91 19.84 -3.21
C LYS A 467 7.72 20.68 -2.72
N GLU A 468 7.34 21.71 -3.46
CA GLU A 468 6.23 22.61 -3.10
C GLU A 468 4.89 21.86 -3.10
N GLU A 469 4.64 21.02 -4.10
CA GLU A 469 3.42 20.20 -4.16
C GLU A 469 3.40 19.14 -3.06
N GLY A 470 4.56 18.57 -2.73
CA GLY A 470 4.74 17.67 -1.60
C GLY A 470 4.41 18.33 -0.26
N GLU A 471 4.87 19.57 -0.03
CA GLU A 471 4.56 20.35 1.17
C GLU A 471 3.07 20.67 1.27
N LYS A 472 2.42 21.04 0.16
CA LYS A 472 0.97 21.27 0.10
C LYS A 472 0.20 19.98 0.41
N LEU A 473 0.58 18.86 -0.20
CA LEU A 473 0.00 17.54 0.03
C LEU A 473 0.15 17.11 1.51
N SER A 474 1.34 17.29 2.08
CA SER A 474 1.62 17.07 3.51
C SER A 474 0.71 17.91 4.41
N SER A 475 0.54 19.20 4.08
CA SER A 475 -0.36 20.09 4.82
C SER A 475 -1.82 19.60 4.81
N ASP A 476 -2.32 19.17 3.66
CA ASP A 476 -3.70 18.69 3.54
C ASP A 476 -3.91 17.34 4.25
N LEU A 477 -2.94 16.42 4.14
CA LEU A 477 -2.95 15.17 4.91
C LEU A 477 -3.06 15.44 6.42
N ARG A 478 -2.20 16.31 6.95
CA ARG A 478 -2.24 16.69 8.37
C ARG A 478 -3.57 17.29 8.77
N LYS A 479 -4.12 18.16 7.93
CA LYS A 479 -5.41 18.82 8.17
C LYS A 479 -6.53 17.78 8.30
N TYR A 480 -6.72 16.92 7.29
CA TYR A 480 -7.77 15.91 7.30
C TYR A 480 -7.59 14.91 8.45
N LEU A 481 -6.37 14.44 8.71
CA LEU A 481 -6.10 13.51 9.82
C LEU A 481 -6.38 14.14 11.18
N THR A 482 -5.93 15.37 11.41
CA THR A 482 -6.18 16.08 12.67
C THR A 482 -7.68 16.28 12.90
N GLN A 483 -8.41 16.65 11.85
CA GLN A 483 -9.86 16.80 11.90
C GLN A 483 -10.58 15.47 12.14
N ALA A 484 -10.13 14.37 11.53
CA ALA A 484 -10.66 13.02 11.73
C ALA A 484 -10.46 12.53 13.17
N LEU A 485 -9.27 12.75 13.75
CA LEU A 485 -8.97 12.36 15.13
C LEU A 485 -9.70 13.22 16.16
N CYS A 486 -9.98 14.49 15.83
CA CYS A 486 -10.74 15.42 16.69
C CYS A 486 -12.26 15.41 16.42
N ILE A 487 -12.77 14.38 15.73
CA ILE A 487 -14.16 14.34 15.30
C ILE A 487 -15.13 14.36 16.48
N LYS A 488 -16.13 15.24 16.41
CA LYS A 488 -17.19 15.39 17.41
C LYS A 488 -18.44 14.54 17.09
#